data_AF-A0AA43UC93-F1
#
_entry.id   AF-A0AA43UC93-F1
#
_cell.length_a   1.000
_cell.length_b   1.000
_cell.length_c   1.000
_cell.angle_alpha   90.00
_cell.angle_beta   90.00
_cell.angle_gamma   90.00
#
_symmetry.space_group_name_H-M   'P 1'
#
loop_
_entity.id
_entity.type
_entity.pdbx_description
1 polymer ?
#
loop_
_entity_poly.entity_id
_entity_poly.type
_entity_poly.pdbx_seq_one_letter_code
_entity_poly.pdbx_strand_id
1 'polypeptide(L)' 'MKQFVLTRTIFYFVFFILFFILTVFAVNNNGWTFIAVLNAGIATIDFVRAVKLFGIYIKMRNNEKK' A
#
# COMPACT_ATOMS: atom_id res chain seq x y z
N MET A 1 -0.02 20.18 -5.14
CA MET A 1 -0.88 19.25 -4.36
C MET A 1 -0.98 17.87 -5.01
N LYS A 2 -1.36 17.75 -6.29
CA LYS A 2 -1.45 16.49 -7.04
C LYS A 2 -0.16 15.63 -7.01
N GLN A 3 1.01 16.24 -7.22
CA GLN A 3 2.29 15.53 -7.18
C GLN A 3 2.60 14.97 -5.78
N PHE A 4 2.23 15.68 -4.71
CA PHE A 4 2.35 15.20 -3.34
C PHE A 4 1.45 13.99 -3.06
N VAL A 5 0.20 14.00 -3.57
CA VAL A 5 -0.72 12.85 -3.48
C VAL A 5 -0.14 11.65 -4.23
N LEU A 6 0.45 11.86 -5.41
CA LEU A 6 1.09 10.81 -6.19
C LEU A 6 2.31 10.22 -5.45
N THR A 7 3.20 11.05 -4.94
CA THR A 7 4.39 10.59 -4.18
C THR A 7 3.98 9.76 -2.96
N ARG A 8 2.95 10.20 -2.20
CA ARG A 8 2.42 9.43 -1.08
C ARG A 8 1.79 8.10 -1.52
N THR A 9 1.08 8.09 -2.64
CA THR A 9 0.51 6.85 -3.20
C THR A 9 1.59 5.83 -3.51
N ILE A 10 2.66 6.27 -4.19
CA ILE A 10 3.81 5.42 -4.53
C ILE A 10 4.47 4.90 -3.25
N PHE A 11 4.68 5.77 -2.25
CA PHE A 11 5.25 5.38 -0.97
C PHE A 11 4.45 4.25 -0.31
N TYR A 12 3.12 4.37 -0.19
CA TYR A 12 2.28 3.30 0.37
C TYR A 12 2.33 2.01 -0.45
N PHE A 13 2.39 2.07 -1.79
CA PHE A 13 2.56 0.87 -2.61
C PHE A 13 3.90 0.18 -2.36
N VAL A 14 4.99 0.95 -2.21
CA VAL A 14 6.31 0.39 -1.91
C VAL A 14 6.31 -0.32 -0.55
N PHE A 15 5.74 0.29 0.48
CA PHE A 15 5.63 -0.34 1.80
C PHE A 15 4.70 -1.56 1.81
N PHE A 16 3.59 -1.51 1.07
CA PHE A 16 2.74 -2.67 0.85
C PHE A 16 3.55 -3.85 0.28
N ILE A 17 4.30 -3.63 -0.80
CA ILE A 17 5.11 -4.68 -1.44
C ILE A 17 6.15 -5.23 -0.45
N LEU A 18 6.84 -4.34 0.28
CA LEU A 18 7.83 -4.73 1.28
C LEU A 18 7.22 -5.64 2.36
N PHE A 19 6.14 -5.20 3.02
CA PHE A 19 5.49 -5.97 4.08
C PHE A 19 4.82 -7.25 3.55
N PHE A 20 4.33 -7.23 2.30
CA PHE A 20 3.79 -8.42 1.66
C PHE A 20 4.88 -9.47 1.44
N ILE A 21 6.06 -9.10 0.93
CA ILE A 21 7.19 -10.01 0.77
C ILE A 21 7.63 -10.57 2.13
N LEU A 22 7.73 -9.72 3.16
CA LEU A 22 8.06 -10.16 4.52
C LEU A 22 7.02 -11.13 5.08
N THR A 23 5.74 -10.91 4.78
CA THR A 23 4.65 -11.82 5.15
C THR A 23 4.82 -13.17 4.48
N VAL A 24 5.02 -13.20 3.15
CA VAL A 24 5.22 -14.45 2.40
C VAL A 24 6.44 -15.20 2.92
N PHE A 25 7.56 -14.51 3.16
CA PHE A 25 8.76 -15.13 3.70
C PHE A 25 8.55 -15.69 5.12
N ALA A 26 7.86 -14.94 5.98
CA ALA A 26 7.55 -15.39 7.34
C ALA A 26 6.63 -16.63 7.35
N VAL A 27 5.61 -16.64 6.49
CA VAL A 27 4.67 -17.78 6.34
C VAL A 27 5.39 -18.99 5.77
N ASN A 28 6.25 -18.81 4.77
CA ASN A 28 6.97 -19.92 4.15
C ASN A 28 7.94 -20.63 5.12
N ASN A 29 8.62 -19.86 5.97
CA ASN A 29 9.62 -20.43 6.89
C ASN A 29 9.04 -20.92 8.21
N ASN A 30 8.04 -20.22 8.77
CA ASN A 30 7.56 -20.43 10.13
C ASN A 30 6.04 -20.62 10.24
N GLY A 31 5.30 -20.60 9.13
CA GLY A 31 3.84 -20.60 9.11
C GLY A 31 3.20 -19.29 9.58
N TRP A 32 1.91 -19.32 9.91
CA TRP A 32 1.12 -18.17 10.35
C TRP A 32 1.43 -17.74 11.80
N THR A 33 2.66 -17.29 12.03
CA THR A 33 3.08 -16.69 13.30
C THR A 33 2.43 -15.33 13.53
N PHE A 34 2.45 -14.83 14.77
CA PHE A 34 1.99 -13.48 15.10
C PHE A 34 2.64 -12.41 14.22
N ILE A 35 3.95 -12.51 13.95
CA ILE A 35 4.68 -11.56 13.09
C ILE A 35 4.18 -11.63 11.64
N ALA A 36 3.88 -12.82 11.11
CA ALA A 36 3.31 -12.96 9.78
C ALA A 36 1.93 -12.29 9.68
N VAL A 37 1.05 -12.50 10.67
CA VAL A 37 -0.27 -11.87 10.72
C VAL A 37 -0.16 -10.34 10.88
N LEU A 38 0.76 -9.87 11.71
CA LEU A 38 1.02 -8.44 11.89
C LEU A 38 1.50 -7.78 10.60
N ASN A 39 2.47 -8.39 9.91
CA ASN A 39 2.95 -7.90 8.61
C ASN A 39 1.84 -7.92 7.56
N ALA A 40 1.00 -8.95 7.52
CA ALA A 40 -0.14 -9.04 6.61
C ALA A 40 -1.15 -7.91 6.88
N GLY A 41 -1.40 -7.60 8.16
CA GLY A 41 -2.26 -6.49 8.58
C GLY A 41 -1.72 -5.14 8.14
N ILE A 42 -0.43 -4.87 8.35
CA ILE A 42 0.23 -3.63 7.91
C ILE A 42 0.18 -3.50 6.39
N ALA A 43 0.55 -4.57 5.67
CA ALA A 43 0.49 -4.61 4.20
C ALA A 43 -0.93 -4.28 3.70
N THR A 44 -1.97 -4.86 4.30
CA THR A 44 -3.36 -4.59 3.93
C THR A 44 -3.74 -3.12 4.14
N ILE A 45 -3.34 -2.53 5.28
CA ILE A 45 -3.61 -1.11 5.59
C ILE A 45 -2.94 -0.22 4.54
N ASP A 46 -1.68 -0.48 4.21
CA ASP A 46 -0.92 0.31 3.23
C ASP A 46 -1.52 0.18 1.83
N PHE A 47 -1.94 -1.03 1.42
CA PHE A 47 -2.62 -1.24 0.14
C PHE A 47 -3.92 -0.44 0.05
N VAL A 48 -4.77 -0.50 1.08
CA VAL A 48 -6.04 0.24 1.10
C VAL A 48 -5.79 1.75 1.04
N ARG A 49 -4.79 2.26 1.77
CA ARG A 49 -4.40 3.68 1.72
C ARG A 49 -3.89 4.07 0.34
N ALA A 50 -3.05 3.25 -0.28
CA ALA A 50 -2.53 3.47 -1.62
C ALA A 50 -3.66 3.55 -2.66
N VAL A 51 -4.57 2.58 -2.66
CA VAL A 51 -5.72 2.54 -3.59
C VAL A 51 -6.62 3.76 -3.42
N LYS A 52 -6.91 4.17 -2.17
CA LYS A 52 -7.72 5.38 -1.90
C LYS A 52 -7.04 6.65 -2.43
N LEU A 53 -5.75 6.83 -2.16
CA LEU A 53 -5.00 8.00 -2.64
C LEU A 53 -4.86 8.02 -4.16
N PHE A 54 -4.69 6.85 -4.78
CA PHE A 54 -4.66 6.72 -6.23
C PHE A 54 -6.00 7.13 -6.86
N GLY A 55 -7.12 6.71 -6.26
CA GLY A 55 -8.45 7.15 -6.70
C GLY A 55 -8.63 8.67 -6.57
N ILE A 56 -8.14 9.27 -5.50
CA ILE A 56 -8.13 10.74 -5.32
C ILE A 56 -7.27 11.41 -6.39
N TYR A 57 -6.07 10.88 -6.67
CA TYR A 57 -5.20 11.39 -7.73
C TYR A 57 -5.87 11.37 -9.11
N ILE A 58 -6.56 10.28 -9.45
CA ILE A 58 -7.32 10.18 -10.71
C ILE A 58 -8.42 11.24 -10.76
N LYS A 59 -9.19 11.42 -9.68
CA LYS A 59 -10.24 12.45 -9.62
C LYS A 59 -9.68 13.86 -9.81
N MET A 60 -8.58 14.19 -9.13
CA MET A 60 -7.89 15.48 -9.30
C MET A 60 -7.41 15.68 -10.74
N ARG A 61 -6.80 14.66 -11.34
CA ARG A 61 -6.33 14.69 -12.73
C ARG A 61 -7.46 14.91 -13.73
N ASN A 62 -8.64 14.32 -13.50
CA ASN A 62 -9.77 14.43 -14.41
C ASN A 62 -10.52 15.77 -14.26
N ASN A 63 -10.58 16.34 -13.05
CA ASN A 63 -11.16 17.66 -12.83
C ASN A 63 -10.32 18.80 -13.44
N GLU A 64 -8.99 18.65 -13.55
CA GLU A 64 -8.12 19.60 -14.26
C GLU A 64 -8.30 19.58 -15.79
N LYS A 65 -8.93 18.54 -16.35
CA LYS A 65 -9.17 18.40 -17.79
C LYS A 65 -10.54 18.94 -18.24
N LYS A 66 -11.37 19.36 -17.29
CA LYS A 66 -12.74 19.84 -17.52
C LYS A 66 -12.77 21.35 -17.34
#